data_AF-A0A2K8UI45-F1
#
_entry.id   AF-A0A2K8UI45-F1
#
_cell.length_a   1.000
_cell.length_b   1.000
_cell.length_c   1.000
_cell.angle_alpha   90.00
_cell.angle_beta   90.00
_cell.angle_gamma   90.00
#
_symmetry.space_group_name_H-M   'P 1'
#
loop_
_entity.id
_entity.type
_entity.pdbx_description
1 polymer ?
#
loop_
_entity_poly.entity_id
_entity_poly.type
_entity_poly.pdbx_seq_one_letter_code
_entity_poly.pdbx_strand_id
1 'polypeptide(L)'
;MPTMTLRDVPDELHAWLKQQAQAHHRSVNEEAIALLDRLRDEAPATRHRATVDEIMTIAGRVARAPVVDDGSADEILGYDEDGLPR
;
A
#
# COMPACT_ATOMS: atom_id res chain seq x y z
N MET A 1 -5.92 -27.80 -4.94
CA MET A 1 -5.08 -26.65 -4.54
C MET A 1 -4.26 -26.24 -5.74
N PRO A 2 -4.09 -24.94 -6.01
CA PRO A 2 -3.16 -24.51 -7.05
C PRO A 2 -1.74 -24.94 -6.68
N THR A 3 -1.01 -25.46 -7.65
CA THR A 3 0.38 -25.91 -7.49
C THR A 3 1.23 -25.17 -8.52
N MET A 4 2.37 -24.62 -8.10
CA MET A 4 3.38 -24.07 -9.00
C MET A 4 4.70 -24.84 -8.83
N THR A 5 5.48 -24.91 -9.90
CA THR A 5 6.82 -25.49 -9.87
C THR A 5 7.80 -24.46 -10.42
N LEU A 6 8.80 -24.11 -9.60
CA LEU A 6 9.92 -23.28 -10.02
C LEU A 6 11.02 -24.21 -10.54
N ARG A 7 11.32 -24.12 -11.83
CA ARG A 7 12.45 -24.84 -12.45
C ARG A 7 13.67 -23.95 -12.51
N ASP A 8 14.84 -24.58 -12.57
CA ASP A 8 16.12 -23.90 -12.74
C ASP A 8 16.43 -22.86 -11.65
N VAL A 9 16.01 -23.15 -10.41
CA VAL A 9 16.34 -22.33 -9.24
C VAL A 9 17.84 -22.45 -8.97
N PRO A 10 18.61 -21.35 -8.95
CA PRO A 10 20.03 -21.39 -8.62
C PRO A 10 20.28 -22.05 -7.26
N ASP A 11 21.32 -22.87 -7.16
CA ASP A 11 21.62 -23.62 -5.93
C ASP A 11 21.78 -22.71 -4.71
N GLU A 12 22.42 -21.55 -4.89
CA GLU A 12 22.58 -20.54 -3.85
C GLU A 12 21.23 -20.00 -3.36
N LEU A 13 20.28 -19.75 -4.27
CA LEU A 13 18.95 -19.26 -3.93
C LEU A 13 18.15 -20.33 -3.18
N HIS A 14 18.24 -21.58 -3.62
CA HIS A 14 17.58 -22.70 -2.94
C HIS A 14 18.17 -22.96 -1.55
N ALA A 15 19.49 -22.86 -1.39
CA ALA A 15 20.16 -22.98 -0.10
C ALA A 15 19.76 -21.86 0.87
N TRP A 16 19.73 -20.61 0.39
CA TRP A 16 19.26 -19.46 1.15
C TRP A 16 17.80 -19.65 1.60
N LEU A 17 16.91 -20.08 0.71
CA LEU A 17 15.50 -20.30 1.02
C LEU A 17 15.31 -21.40 2.09
N LYS A 18 16.10 -22.48 2.04
CA LYS A 18 16.11 -23.51 3.08
C LYS A 18 16.53 -22.97 4.45
N GLN A 19 17.56 -22.13 4.49
CA GLN A 19 18.04 -21.53 5.73
C GLN A 19 16.99 -20.60 6.35
N GLN A 20 16.34 -19.76 5.54
CA GLN A 20 15.25 -18.89 5.97
C GLN A 20 14.06 -19.69 6.51
N ALA A 21 13.63 -20.72 5.78
CA ALA A 21 12.53 -21.60 6.20
C ALA A 21 12.83 -22.28 7.55
N GLN A 22 14.07 -22.72 7.77
CA GLN A 22 14.50 -23.28 9.06
C GLN A 22 14.43 -22.25 10.20
N ALA A 23 14.90 -21.02 9.95
CA ALA A 23 14.86 -19.94 10.93
C ALA A 23 13.42 -19.53 11.30
N HIS A 24 12.49 -19.62 10.36
CA HIS A 24 11.07 -19.32 10.59
C HIS A 24 10.24 -20.53 11.06
N HIS A 25 10.86 -21.71 11.21
CA HIS A 25 10.20 -22.97 11.55
C HIS A 25 9.08 -23.37 10.59
N ARG A 26 9.32 -23.23 9.28
CA ARG A 26 8.35 -23.52 8.20
C ARG A 26 8.97 -24.41 7.13
N SER A 27 8.14 -24.98 6.27
CA SER A 27 8.59 -25.66 5.05
C SER A 27 9.11 -24.64 4.02
N VAL A 28 9.97 -25.10 3.10
CA VAL A 28 10.50 -24.28 1.99
C VAL A 28 9.37 -23.70 1.14
N ASN A 29 8.30 -24.46 0.93
CA ASN A 29 7.14 -24.02 0.17
C ASN A 29 6.36 -22.91 0.90
N GLU A 30 6.14 -23.06 2.21
CA GLU A 30 5.50 -22.01 3.02
C GLU A 30 6.33 -20.74 3.08
N GLU A 31 7.66 -20.87 3.16
CA GLU A 31 8.56 -19.71 3.11
C GLU A 31 8.51 -19.02 1.75
N ALA A 32 8.52 -19.78 0.65
CA ALA A 32 8.37 -19.22 -0.69
C ALA A 32 7.04 -18.46 -0.83
N ILE A 33 5.93 -19.02 -0.34
CA ILE A 33 4.62 -18.35 -0.34
C ILE A 33 4.67 -17.08 0.51
N ALA A 34 5.24 -17.14 1.72
CA ALA A 34 5.33 -15.99 2.61
C ALA A 34 6.16 -14.84 2.01
N LEU A 35 7.25 -15.16 1.30
CA LEU A 35 8.05 -14.18 0.58
C LEU A 35 7.30 -13.57 -0.61
N LEU A 36 6.54 -14.38 -1.36
CA LEU A 36 5.69 -13.89 -2.44
C LEU A 36 4.55 -12.99 -1.93
N ASP A 37 3.93 -13.35 -0.80
CA ASP A 37 2.90 -12.53 -0.14
C ASP A 37 3.50 -11.20 0.34
N ARG A 38 4.67 -11.24 0.98
CA ARG A 38 5.38 -10.02 1.39
C ARG A 38 5.69 -9.14 0.18
N LEU A 39 6.22 -9.72 -0.90
CA LEU A 39 6.50 -8.97 -2.13
C LEU A 39 5.22 -8.38 -2.74
N ARG A 40 4.09 -9.08 -2.69
CA ARG A 40 2.80 -8.55 -3.16
C ARG A 40 2.35 -7.36 -2.32
N ASP A 41 2.52 -7.43 -1.02
CA ASP A 41 2.06 -6.40 -0.08
C ASP A 41 3.02 -5.18 -0.06
N GLU A 42 4.32 -5.41 -0.28
CA GLU A 42 5.36 -4.37 -0.41
C GLU A 42 5.45 -3.78 -1.82
N ALA A 43 5.01 -4.51 -2.85
CA ALA A 43 4.91 -3.97 -4.19
C ALA A 43 4.04 -2.71 -4.09
N PRO A 44 4.55 -1.53 -4.52
CA PRO A 44 3.78 -0.30 -4.43
C PRO A 44 2.51 -0.54 -5.22
N ALA A 45 1.38 -0.76 -4.51
CA ALA A 45 0.11 -1.21 -5.05
C ALA A 45 -0.07 -0.55 -6.39
N THR A 46 0.19 -1.31 -7.48
CA THR A 46 0.60 -0.79 -8.80
C THR A 46 -0.02 0.57 -8.98
N ARG A 47 0.71 1.67 -8.68
CA ARG A 47 0.05 2.96 -8.35
C ARG A 47 -0.84 3.29 -9.52
N HIS A 48 -2.14 2.99 -9.39
CA HIS A 48 -3.04 3.13 -10.50
C HIS A 48 -3.14 4.62 -10.64
N ARG A 49 -2.62 5.15 -11.75
CA ARG A 49 -2.77 6.55 -12.03
C ARG A 49 -4.27 6.76 -12.20
N ALA A 50 -4.87 7.43 -11.23
CA ALA A 50 -6.30 7.71 -11.25
C ALA A 50 -6.64 8.36 -12.61
N THR A 51 -7.65 7.80 -13.25
CA THR A 51 -8.23 8.37 -14.45
C THR A 51 -8.95 9.68 -14.11
N VAL A 52 -9.19 10.52 -15.11
CA VAL A 52 -9.96 11.76 -14.92
C VAL A 52 -11.37 11.45 -14.40
N ASP A 53 -11.98 10.36 -14.85
CA ASP A 53 -13.33 9.96 -14.43
C ASP A 53 -13.39 9.57 -12.95
N GLU A 54 -12.39 8.83 -12.47
CA GLU A 54 -12.27 8.48 -11.04
C GLU A 54 -12.08 9.74 -10.17
N ILE A 55 -11.26 10.69 -10.63
CA ILE A 55 -11.06 11.97 -9.96
C ILE A 55 -12.38 12.75 -9.89
N MET A 56 -13.11 12.84 -11.00
CA MET A 56 -14.36 13.58 -11.07
C MET A 56 -15.48 12.94 -10.24
N THR A 57 -15.52 11.60 -10.16
CA THR A 57 -16.43 10.88 -9.27
C THR A 57 -16.19 11.25 -7.81
N ILE A 58 -14.93 11.27 -7.36
CA ILE A 58 -14.59 11.64 -5.99
C ILE A 58 -14.91 13.11 -5.74
N ALA A 59 -14.51 14.01 -6.65
CA ALA A 59 -14.78 15.44 -6.53
C ALA A 59 -16.29 15.73 -6.43
N GLY A 60 -17.11 15.10 -7.26
CA GLY A 60 -18.56 15.25 -7.22
C GLY A 60 -19.19 14.74 -5.93
N ARG A 61 -18.66 13.65 -5.35
CA ARG A 61 -19.10 13.16 -4.04
C ARG A 61 -18.75 14.15 -2.93
N VAL A 62 -17.52 14.64 -2.89
CA VAL A 62 -17.05 15.58 -1.85
C VAL A 62 -17.79 16.91 -1.94
N ALA A 63 -18.04 17.42 -3.14
CA ALA A 63 -18.76 18.68 -3.35
C ALA A 63 -20.22 18.66 -2.87
N ARG A 64 -20.82 17.48 -2.69
CA ARG A 64 -22.19 17.30 -2.18
C ARG A 64 -22.25 17.02 -0.68
N ALA A 65 -21.10 16.90 -0.02
CA ALA A 65 -21.07 16.69 1.42
C ALA A 65 -21.58 17.95 2.15
N PRO A 66 -22.26 17.80 3.30
CA PRO A 66 -22.65 18.94 4.11
C PRO A 66 -21.40 19.68 4.62
N VAL A 67 -21.44 21.01 4.56
CA VAL A 67 -20.42 21.86 5.16
C VAL A 67 -20.62 21.84 6.68
N VAL A 68 -19.63 21.32 7.40
CA VAL A 68 -19.63 21.22 8.87
C VAL A 68 -19.01 22.46 9.51
N ASP A 69 -18.03 23.03 8.83
CA ASP A 69 -17.27 24.20 9.24
C ASP A 69 -17.09 25.09 8.01
N ASP A 70 -17.57 26.33 8.10
CA ASP A 70 -17.49 27.35 7.06
C ASP A 70 -16.37 28.37 7.32
N GLY A 71 -15.52 28.12 8.32
CA GLY A 71 -14.32 28.87 8.59
C GLY A 71 -13.42 28.96 7.35
N SER A 72 -12.72 30.08 7.24
CA SER A 72 -11.70 30.24 6.21
C SER A 72 -10.58 29.20 6.40
N ALA A 73 -9.82 28.93 5.33
CA ALA A 73 -8.69 28.01 5.42
C ALA A 73 -7.70 28.42 6.53
N ASP A 74 -7.51 29.73 6.73
CA ASP A 74 -6.60 30.26 7.73
C ASP A 74 -7.16 30.08 9.15
N GLU A 75 -8.46 30.34 9.37
CA GLU A 75 -9.11 30.09 10.66
C GLU A 75 -9.11 28.61 11.04
N ILE A 76 -9.33 27.70 10.08
CA ILE A 76 -9.24 26.25 10.28
C ILE A 76 -7.82 25.86 10.72
N LEU A 77 -6.81 26.55 10.19
CA LEU A 77 -5.41 26.34 10.54
C LEU A 77 -4.98 27.09 11.81
N GLY A 78 -5.86 27.89 12.41
CA GLY A 78 -5.61 28.66 13.64
C GLY A 78 -4.91 30.00 13.40
N TYR A 79 -4.88 30.49 12.18
CA TYR A 79 -4.38 31.82 11.84
C TYR A 79 -5.52 32.84 11.80
N ASP A 80 -5.24 34.07 12.24
CA ASP A 80 -6.13 35.20 12.03
C ASP A 80 -5.98 35.82 10.63
N GLU A 81 -6.73 36.87 10.35
CA GLU A 81 -6.73 37.57 9.05
C GLU A 81 -5.37 38.20 8.69
N ASP A 82 -4.48 38.38 9.69
CA ASP A 82 -3.12 38.89 9.52
C ASP A 82 -2.09 37.75 9.37
N GLY A 83 -2.54 36.49 9.40
CA GLY A 83 -1.68 35.30 9.30
C GLY A 83 -0.92 34.99 10.59
N LEU A 84 -1.37 35.51 11.74
CA LEU A 84 -0.76 35.25 13.05
C LEU A 84 -1.50 34.11 13.76
N PRO A 85 -0.78 33.21 14.46
CA PRO A 85 -1.41 32.17 15.27
C PRO A 85 -2.26 32.77 16.39
N ARG A 86 -3.49 32.30 16.55
CA ARG A 86 -4.38 32.61 17.69
C ARG A 86 -4.12 31.73 18.91
#